data_AF-A0A836RV59-F1
#
_entry.id   AF-A0A836RV59-F1
#
_cell.length_a   1.000
_cell.length_b   1.000
_cell.length_c   1.000
_cell.angle_alpha   90.00
_cell.angle_beta   90.00
_cell.angle_gamma   90.00
#
_symmetry.space_group_name_H-M   'P 1'
#
loop_
_entity.id
_entity.type
_entity.pdbx_description
1 polymer ?
#
loop_
_entity_poly.entity_id
_entity_poly.type
_entity_poly.pdbx_seq_one_letter_code
_entity_poly.pdbx_strand_id
1 'polypeptide(L)'
;MPPRIALVTGKRARNRVESVASDIRRATGWTIDVVEAPIDVASLIPRDMLEDILRGLRGRYDLIIVPGTLSYSLDGLEEAAGAPVVRGPPDPESLRLIAELGEDGLQRLAEQGSLSPSLMLDKWLEELRRHHLSTPSVEVCSVRVPVRPPPIVVAAEVFVRQAISAEDIADRAEELLERGADIIVAGFGQGWEREEALRVLRVLVDRIGPVALDMSDKVLARNAAREGLSCLTLSLSEDDPLFNELPRGSQVVVIPLDSSFNVPRSVGKRVELLERLAKRAQQKGLVPIADPMVDPPGWGLARSVAAYLEASERLP
;
A
#
# COMPACT_ATOMS: atom_id res chain seq x y z
N MET A 1 -20.36 12.26 -29.59
CA MET A 1 -19.14 12.30 -30.43
C MET A 1 -17.97 11.99 -29.52
N PRO A 2 -16.93 11.27 -29.98
CA PRO A 2 -15.77 11.00 -29.13
C PRO A 2 -15.14 12.32 -28.68
N PRO A 3 -14.71 12.43 -27.40
CA PRO A 3 -14.01 13.60 -26.90
C PRO A 3 -12.81 14.01 -27.76
N ARG A 4 -12.64 15.32 -27.95
CA ARG A 4 -11.48 15.95 -28.57
C ARG A 4 -10.64 16.64 -27.51
N ILE A 5 -9.42 16.18 -27.28
CA ILE A 5 -8.54 16.67 -26.21
C ILE A 5 -7.25 17.22 -26.82
N ALA A 6 -6.80 18.39 -26.35
CA ALA A 6 -5.47 18.91 -26.68
C ALA A 6 -4.52 18.77 -25.48
N LEU A 7 -3.31 18.28 -25.72
CA LEU A 7 -2.24 18.17 -24.74
C LEU A 7 -1.14 19.18 -25.08
N VAL A 8 -1.00 20.25 -24.30
CA VAL A 8 0.05 21.26 -24.52
C VAL A 8 1.35 20.81 -23.87
N THR A 9 2.47 20.87 -24.60
CA THR A 9 3.79 20.48 -24.10
C THR A 9 4.93 21.24 -24.77
N GLY A 10 6.14 21.15 -24.23
CA GLY A 10 7.37 21.69 -24.83
C GLY A 10 8.08 20.67 -25.73
N LYS A 11 9.04 21.13 -26.54
CA LYS A 11 9.73 20.31 -27.55
C LYS A 11 10.37 19.04 -27.00
N ARG A 12 11.00 19.11 -25.81
CA ARG A 12 11.70 17.96 -25.22
C ARG A 12 10.77 16.81 -24.83
N ALA A 13 9.56 17.13 -24.37
CA ALA A 13 8.60 16.14 -23.89
C ALA A 13 7.64 15.66 -24.99
N ARG A 14 7.59 16.33 -26.15
CA ARG A 14 6.66 16.02 -27.25
C ARG A 14 6.62 14.54 -27.61
N ASN A 15 7.76 13.91 -27.88
CA ASN A 15 7.78 12.50 -28.30
C ASN A 15 7.22 11.58 -27.22
N ARG A 16 7.46 11.90 -25.93
CA ARG A 16 6.91 11.11 -24.82
C ARG A 16 5.41 11.32 -24.69
N VAL A 17 4.94 12.56 -24.74
CA VAL A 17 3.52 12.90 -24.68
C VAL A 17 2.77 12.30 -25.87
N GLU A 18 3.34 12.32 -27.08
CA GLU A 18 2.75 11.70 -28.27
C GLU A 18 2.64 10.18 -28.13
N SER A 19 3.64 9.52 -27.54
CA SER A 19 3.58 8.09 -27.24
C SER A 19 2.40 7.79 -26.30
N VAL A 20 2.25 8.57 -25.22
CA VAL A 20 1.15 8.39 -24.27
C VAL A 20 -0.20 8.71 -24.92
N ALA A 21 -0.29 9.77 -25.71
CA ALA A 21 -1.49 10.13 -26.46
C ALA A 21 -1.92 9.01 -27.41
N SER A 22 -0.97 8.39 -28.13
CA SER A 22 -1.23 7.25 -29.02
C SER A 22 -1.81 6.05 -28.29
N ASP A 23 -1.29 5.74 -27.10
CA ASP A 23 -1.82 4.65 -26.28
C ASP A 23 -3.24 4.94 -25.80
N ILE A 24 -3.53 6.19 -25.39
CA ILE A 24 -4.88 6.58 -24.98
C ILE A 24 -5.84 6.51 -26.18
N ARG A 25 -5.46 7.06 -27.35
CA ARG A 25 -6.27 6.96 -28.58
C ARG A 25 -6.63 5.51 -28.89
N ARG A 26 -5.68 4.57 -28.73
CA ARG A 26 -5.91 3.14 -28.95
C ARG A 26 -6.87 2.53 -27.94
N ALA A 27 -6.78 2.94 -26.67
CA ALA A 27 -7.60 2.42 -25.59
C ALA A 27 -9.05 2.93 -25.62
N THR A 28 -9.26 4.19 -26.03
CA THR A 28 -10.56 4.87 -25.90
C THR A 28 -11.23 5.21 -27.22
N GLY A 29 -10.48 5.30 -28.33
CA GLY A 29 -10.99 5.81 -29.60
C GLY A 29 -11.19 7.34 -29.64
N TRP A 30 -10.68 8.07 -28.64
CA TRP A 30 -10.79 9.54 -28.57
C TRP A 30 -9.84 10.25 -29.52
N THR A 31 -10.18 11.50 -29.87
CA THR A 31 -9.28 12.38 -30.61
C THR A 31 -8.39 13.11 -29.62
N ILE A 32 -7.09 12.86 -29.66
CA ILE A 32 -6.12 13.52 -28.77
C ILE A 32 -5.05 14.14 -29.63
N ASP A 33 -4.79 15.43 -29.51
CA ASP A 33 -3.74 16.11 -30.29
C ASP A 33 -2.68 16.68 -29.36
N VAL A 34 -1.40 16.51 -29.71
CA VAL A 34 -0.28 17.10 -28.97
C VAL A 34 0.09 18.44 -29.59
N VAL A 35 -0.05 19.50 -28.80
CA VAL A 35 0.25 20.87 -29.19
C VAL A 35 1.62 21.25 -28.62
N GLU A 36 2.60 21.39 -29.52
CA GLU A 36 3.95 21.81 -29.16
C GLU A 36 4.02 23.34 -29.00
N ALA A 37 4.34 23.80 -27.79
CA ALA A 37 4.73 25.18 -27.54
C ALA A 37 6.15 25.43 -28.07
N PRO A 38 6.45 26.64 -28.58
CA PRO A 38 7.75 26.98 -29.18
C PRO A 38 8.89 27.16 -28.15
N ILE A 39 8.95 26.30 -27.13
CA ILE A 39 9.94 26.29 -26.06
C ILE A 39 10.40 24.86 -25.77
N ASP A 40 11.63 24.69 -25.28
CA ASP A 40 12.20 23.37 -25.00
C ASP A 40 11.53 22.67 -23.81
N VAL A 41 11.31 23.41 -22.71
CA VAL A 41 10.83 22.88 -21.44
C VAL A 41 9.44 23.43 -21.13
N ALA A 42 8.48 22.52 -20.96
CA ALA A 42 7.06 22.85 -20.80
C ALA A 42 6.75 23.68 -19.53
N SER A 43 7.54 23.51 -18.46
CA SER A 43 7.39 24.29 -17.22
C SER A 43 7.73 25.77 -17.38
N LEU A 44 8.44 26.15 -18.45
CA LEU A 44 8.90 27.50 -18.71
C LEU A 44 8.03 28.26 -19.71
N ILE A 45 6.90 27.69 -20.14
CA ILE A 45 5.96 28.37 -21.04
C ILE A 45 5.47 29.66 -20.35
N PRO A 46 5.69 30.85 -20.93
CA PRO A 46 5.13 32.09 -20.40
C PRO A 46 3.59 32.12 -20.50
N ARG A 47 2.91 32.84 -19.59
CA ARG A 47 1.43 32.87 -19.56
C ARG A 47 0.82 33.46 -20.83
N ASP A 48 1.39 34.55 -21.34
CA ASP A 48 1.02 35.20 -22.60
C ASP A 48 1.20 34.27 -23.80
N MET A 49 2.32 33.54 -23.86
CA MET A 49 2.55 32.51 -24.88
C MET A 49 1.50 31.41 -24.82
N LEU A 50 1.17 30.92 -23.63
CA LEU A 50 0.12 29.92 -23.46
C LEU A 50 -1.23 30.46 -23.94
N GLU A 51 -1.58 31.69 -23.58
CA GLU A 51 -2.82 32.32 -24.01
C GLU A 51 -2.92 32.46 -25.54
N ASP A 52 -1.83 32.83 -26.22
CA ASP A 52 -1.75 32.88 -27.68
C ASP A 52 -1.99 31.51 -28.31
N ILE A 53 -1.36 30.46 -27.77
CA ILE A 53 -1.57 29.08 -28.19
C ILE A 53 -3.06 28.71 -28.03
N LEU A 54 -3.65 28.98 -26.88
CA LEU A 54 -5.05 28.67 -26.58
C LEU A 54 -6.03 29.41 -27.50
N ARG A 55 -5.80 30.69 -27.80
CA ARG A 55 -6.60 31.44 -28.80
C ARG A 55 -6.55 30.79 -30.17
N GLY A 56 -5.39 30.25 -30.57
CA GLY A 56 -5.25 29.46 -31.78
C GLY A 56 -6.11 28.20 -31.75
N LEU A 57 -6.29 27.56 -30.60
CA LEU A 57 -7.04 26.31 -30.43
C LEU A 57 -8.56 26.51 -30.28
N ARG A 58 -9.05 27.76 -30.31
CA ARG A 58 -10.42 28.11 -29.93
C ARG A 58 -11.49 27.27 -30.62
N GLY A 59 -12.36 26.62 -29.84
CA GLY A 59 -13.51 25.84 -30.32
C GLY A 59 -13.17 24.50 -31.02
N ARG A 60 -11.90 24.09 -31.01
CA ARG A 60 -11.45 22.85 -31.66
C ARG A 60 -11.51 21.61 -30.76
N TYR A 61 -11.42 21.82 -29.44
CA TYR A 61 -11.33 20.76 -28.44
C TYR A 61 -12.41 20.94 -27.37
N ASP A 62 -12.77 19.83 -26.75
CA ASP A 62 -13.73 19.77 -25.65
C ASP A 62 -13.01 19.88 -24.29
N LEU A 63 -11.69 19.64 -24.25
CA LEU A 63 -10.82 19.80 -23.08
C LEU A 63 -9.38 20.12 -23.52
N ILE A 64 -8.70 21.03 -22.83
CA ILE A 64 -7.27 21.30 -23.03
C ILE A 64 -6.51 21.02 -21.74
N ILE A 65 -5.51 20.15 -21.82
CA ILE A 65 -4.63 19.81 -20.70
C ILE A 65 -3.28 20.50 -20.91
N VAL A 66 -2.92 21.38 -19.99
CA VAL A 66 -1.65 22.12 -20.00
C VAL A 66 -0.62 21.47 -19.06
N PRO A 67 0.69 21.78 -19.17
CA PRO A 67 1.69 21.15 -18.33
C PRO A 67 1.41 21.32 -16.83
N GLY A 68 1.55 20.24 -16.06
CA GLY A 68 1.29 20.26 -14.61
C GLY A 68 2.20 21.20 -13.83
N THR A 69 3.41 21.40 -14.34
CA THR A 69 4.50 22.13 -13.71
C THR A 69 4.46 23.66 -13.90
N LEU A 70 3.42 24.22 -14.53
CA LEU A 70 3.31 25.68 -14.70
C LEU A 70 3.21 26.36 -13.32
N SER A 71 3.92 27.46 -13.11
CA SER A 71 3.99 28.12 -11.79
C SER A 71 2.89 29.16 -11.53
N TYR A 72 2.03 29.43 -12.52
CA TYR A 72 1.00 30.48 -12.46
C TYR A 72 -0.42 29.90 -12.51
N SER A 73 -1.41 30.72 -12.13
CA SER A 73 -2.83 30.39 -12.18
C SER A 73 -3.35 30.28 -13.63
N LEU A 74 -4.29 29.35 -13.85
CA LEU A 74 -4.96 29.16 -15.14
C LEU A 74 -6.22 30.03 -15.30
N ASP A 75 -6.55 30.84 -14.29
CA ASP A 75 -7.75 31.69 -14.30
C ASP A 75 -7.82 32.55 -15.58
N GLY A 76 -9.00 32.54 -16.21
CA GLY A 76 -9.29 33.28 -17.45
C GLY A 76 -8.77 32.63 -18.74
N LEU A 77 -7.96 31.58 -18.69
CA LEU A 77 -7.44 30.93 -19.90
C LEU A 77 -8.51 30.14 -20.68
N GLU A 78 -9.59 29.72 -20.01
CA GLU A 78 -10.74 29.08 -20.64
C GLU A 78 -11.44 30.02 -21.63
N GLU A 79 -11.49 31.31 -21.33
CA GLU A 79 -12.06 32.31 -22.23
C GLU A 79 -11.26 32.39 -23.52
N ALA A 80 -9.93 32.27 -23.47
CA ALA A 80 -9.07 32.25 -24.66
C ALA A 80 -9.28 30.98 -25.49
N ALA A 81 -9.34 29.83 -24.82
CA ALA A 81 -9.51 28.50 -25.40
C ALA A 81 -10.91 28.20 -25.93
N GLY A 82 -11.95 28.83 -25.38
CA GLY A 82 -13.35 28.44 -25.64
C GLY A 82 -13.68 27.00 -25.21
N ALA A 83 -12.91 26.45 -24.28
CA ALA A 83 -13.04 25.11 -23.71
C ALA A 83 -12.38 25.08 -22.32
N PRO A 84 -12.74 24.12 -21.44
CA PRO A 84 -12.07 23.95 -20.16
C PRO A 84 -10.56 23.75 -20.30
N VAL A 85 -9.78 24.44 -19.46
CA VAL A 85 -8.32 24.38 -19.45
C VAL A 85 -7.86 23.88 -18.10
N VAL A 86 -7.37 22.64 -18.08
CA VAL A 86 -7.00 21.95 -16.85
C VAL A 86 -5.49 21.73 -16.77
N ARG A 87 -4.99 21.71 -15.55
CA ARG A 87 -3.61 21.36 -15.24
C ARG A 87 -3.42 19.85 -15.40
N GLY A 88 -2.46 19.44 -16.21
CA GLY A 88 -2.03 18.04 -16.29
C GLY A 88 -1.20 17.61 -15.08
N PRO A 89 -0.78 16.33 -15.04
CA PRO A 89 0.18 15.85 -14.05
C PRO A 89 1.60 16.37 -14.34
N PRO A 90 2.51 16.35 -13.34
CA PRO A 90 3.91 16.70 -13.53
C PRO A 90 4.66 15.76 -14.49
N ASP A 91 4.28 14.48 -14.51
CA ASP A 91 4.87 13.46 -15.37
C ASP A 91 3.92 13.08 -16.53
N PRO A 92 4.42 12.81 -17.75
CA PRO A 92 3.57 12.42 -18.87
C PRO A 92 2.83 11.09 -18.72
N GLU A 93 3.30 10.13 -17.93
CA GLU A 93 2.65 8.80 -17.84
C GLU A 93 1.30 8.89 -17.14
N SER A 94 1.21 9.74 -16.12
CA SER A 94 -0.04 10.02 -15.41
C SER A 94 -1.13 10.62 -16.31
N LEU A 95 -0.83 11.06 -17.54
CA LEU A 95 -1.87 11.46 -18.50
C LEU A 95 -2.79 10.28 -18.87
N ARG A 96 -2.32 9.03 -18.73
CA ARG A 96 -3.14 7.83 -18.96
C ARG A 96 -4.37 7.76 -18.06
N LEU A 97 -4.38 8.48 -16.94
CA LEU A 97 -5.54 8.58 -16.04
C LEU A 97 -6.81 9.07 -16.78
N ILE A 98 -6.69 9.89 -17.83
CA ILE A 98 -7.86 10.33 -18.60
C ILE A 98 -8.59 9.15 -19.26
N ALA A 99 -7.87 8.11 -19.66
CA ALA A 99 -8.47 6.91 -20.22
C ALA A 99 -9.29 6.15 -19.18
N GLU A 100 -8.78 6.09 -17.94
CA GLU A 100 -9.45 5.39 -16.83
C GLU A 100 -10.65 6.16 -16.28
N LEU A 101 -10.61 7.50 -16.36
CA LEU A 101 -11.71 8.38 -15.99
C LEU A 101 -12.96 8.17 -16.85
N GLY A 102 -12.77 7.79 -18.12
CA GLY A 102 -13.85 7.70 -19.09
C GLY A 102 -14.48 9.08 -19.38
N GLU A 103 -15.53 9.09 -20.21
CA GLU A 103 -16.17 10.34 -20.64
C GLU A 103 -16.80 11.09 -19.46
N ASP A 104 -17.47 10.38 -18.54
CA ASP A 104 -18.07 10.97 -17.33
C ASP A 104 -17.01 11.61 -16.40
N GLY A 105 -15.81 11.04 -16.36
CA GLY A 105 -14.71 11.57 -15.55
C GLY A 105 -14.06 12.83 -16.16
N LEU A 106 -14.20 13.07 -17.47
CA LEU A 106 -13.70 14.30 -18.10
C LEU A 106 -14.46 15.55 -17.62
N GLN A 107 -15.76 15.42 -17.33
CA GLN A 107 -16.53 16.52 -16.75
C GLN A 107 -16.02 16.88 -15.35
N ARG A 108 -15.81 15.87 -14.48
CA ARG A 108 -15.23 16.09 -13.14
C ARG A 108 -13.83 16.71 -13.21
N LEU A 109 -13.03 16.29 -14.18
CA LEU A 109 -11.71 16.88 -14.43
C LEU A 109 -11.81 18.36 -14.82
N ALA A 110 -12.75 18.71 -15.70
CA ALA A 110 -13.01 20.11 -16.06
C ALA A 110 -13.42 20.95 -14.85
N GLU A 111 -14.27 20.42 -13.97
CA GLU A 111 -14.71 21.12 -12.75
C GLU A 111 -13.60 21.28 -11.71
N GLN A 112 -12.73 20.28 -11.53
CA GLN A 112 -11.62 20.33 -10.56
C GLN A 112 -10.40 21.11 -11.05
N GLY A 113 -10.28 21.33 -12.37
CA GLY A 113 -9.18 22.11 -12.96
C GLY A 113 -7.81 21.43 -12.96
N SER A 114 -7.66 20.21 -12.43
CA SER A 114 -6.39 19.48 -12.39
C SER A 114 -6.57 17.98 -12.50
N LEU A 115 -5.75 17.34 -13.32
CA LEU A 115 -5.67 15.88 -13.42
C LEU A 115 -4.77 15.33 -12.33
N SER A 116 -5.35 14.65 -11.36
CA SER A 116 -4.65 14.00 -10.24
C SER A 116 -5.20 12.60 -9.96
N PRO A 117 -4.41 11.71 -9.34
CA PRO A 117 -4.89 10.39 -8.89
C PRO A 117 -6.10 10.45 -7.97
N SER A 118 -6.32 11.56 -7.25
CA SER A 118 -7.48 11.73 -6.36
C SER A 118 -8.82 11.67 -7.10
N LEU A 119 -8.88 11.99 -8.39
CA LEU A 119 -10.09 11.84 -9.22
C LEU A 119 -10.54 10.38 -9.38
N MET A 120 -9.61 9.45 -9.20
CA MET A 120 -9.81 8.01 -9.33
C MET A 120 -9.98 7.30 -7.99
N LEU A 121 -9.77 8.01 -6.87
CA LEU A 121 -9.70 7.41 -5.55
C LEU A 121 -10.95 6.60 -5.22
N ASP A 122 -12.14 7.18 -5.39
CA ASP A 122 -13.39 6.48 -5.07
C ASP A 122 -13.57 5.21 -5.92
N LYS A 123 -13.30 5.30 -7.21
CA LYS A 123 -13.38 4.16 -8.14
C LYS A 123 -12.40 3.07 -7.75
N TRP A 124 -11.14 3.42 -7.52
CA TRP A 124 -10.10 2.47 -7.11
C TRP A 124 -10.42 1.87 -5.73
N LEU A 125 -10.91 2.65 -4.77
CA LEU A 125 -11.34 2.15 -3.47
C LEU A 125 -12.50 1.16 -3.60
N GLU A 126 -13.47 1.44 -4.48
CA GLU A 126 -14.59 0.53 -4.73
C GLU A 126 -14.15 -0.75 -5.44
N GLU A 127 -13.25 -0.66 -6.42
CA GLU A 127 -12.61 -1.82 -7.05
C GLU A 127 -11.81 -2.65 -6.05
N LEU A 128 -11.01 -2.01 -5.20
CA LEU A 128 -10.25 -2.65 -4.13
C LEU A 128 -11.18 -3.32 -3.13
N ARG A 129 -12.28 -2.68 -2.72
CA ARG A 129 -13.29 -3.28 -1.82
C ARG A 129 -13.94 -4.50 -2.45
N ARG A 130 -14.35 -4.42 -3.72
CA ARG A 130 -14.92 -5.57 -4.44
C ARG A 130 -13.92 -6.72 -4.54
N HIS A 131 -12.68 -6.42 -4.91
CA HIS A 131 -11.60 -7.40 -4.96
C HIS A 131 -11.39 -8.05 -3.58
N HIS A 132 -11.27 -7.24 -2.52
CA HIS A 132 -11.07 -7.69 -1.15
C HIS A 132 -12.17 -8.65 -0.66
N LEU A 133 -13.44 -8.31 -0.93
CA LEU A 133 -14.58 -9.14 -0.54
C LEU A 133 -14.63 -10.47 -1.31
N SER A 134 -14.19 -10.47 -2.57
CA SER A 134 -14.16 -11.67 -3.42
C SER A 134 -12.93 -12.57 -3.19
N THR A 135 -11.87 -12.02 -2.61
CA THR A 135 -10.61 -12.75 -2.41
C THR A 135 -10.71 -13.69 -1.20
N PRO A 136 -10.23 -14.94 -1.30
CA PRO A 136 -10.06 -15.81 -0.14
C PRO A 136 -9.23 -15.12 0.94
N SER A 137 -9.65 -15.24 2.19
CA SER A 137 -9.03 -14.53 3.30
C SER A 137 -9.01 -15.38 4.56
N VAL A 138 -8.07 -15.06 5.44
CA VAL A 138 -8.02 -15.56 6.82
C VAL A 138 -8.36 -14.41 7.74
N GLU A 139 -9.14 -14.67 8.79
CA GLU A 139 -9.39 -13.68 9.84
C GLU A 139 -8.23 -13.73 10.85
N VAL A 140 -7.56 -12.59 11.06
CA VAL A 140 -6.42 -12.42 11.97
C VAL A 140 -6.65 -11.16 12.78
N CYS A 141 -6.65 -11.22 14.11
CA CYS A 141 -6.94 -10.06 14.95
C CYS A 141 -8.25 -9.33 14.59
N SER A 142 -9.29 -10.07 14.20
CA SER A 142 -10.56 -9.52 13.67
C SER A 142 -10.42 -8.73 12.36
N VAL A 143 -9.26 -8.80 11.70
CA VAL A 143 -8.98 -8.21 10.39
C VAL A 143 -9.05 -9.30 9.32
N ARG A 144 -9.72 -9.01 8.21
CA ARG A 144 -9.75 -9.88 7.04
C ARG A 144 -8.43 -9.76 6.29
N VAL A 145 -7.54 -10.74 6.42
CA VAL A 145 -6.26 -10.78 5.71
C VAL A 145 -6.44 -11.54 4.39
N PRO A 146 -6.35 -10.88 3.22
CA PRO A 146 -6.47 -11.56 1.93
C PRO A 146 -5.25 -12.43 1.68
N VAL A 147 -5.47 -13.66 1.20
CA VAL A 147 -4.41 -14.60 0.82
C VAL A 147 -3.50 -14.01 -0.27
N ARG A 148 -4.11 -13.27 -1.19
CA ARG A 148 -3.43 -12.53 -2.26
C ARG A 148 -3.86 -11.06 -2.18
N PRO A 149 -3.02 -10.15 -1.66
CA PRO A 149 -3.32 -8.72 -1.73
C PRO A 149 -3.44 -8.28 -3.21
N PRO A 150 -4.19 -7.20 -3.49
CA PRO A 150 -4.64 -6.16 -2.57
C PRO A 150 -6.02 -6.39 -1.91
N PRO A 151 -6.36 -5.60 -0.87
CA PRO A 151 -5.50 -4.65 -0.14
C PRO A 151 -4.41 -5.35 0.66
N ILE A 152 -3.30 -4.65 0.91
CA ILE A 152 -2.33 -5.09 1.92
C ILE A 152 -2.89 -4.81 3.31
N VAL A 153 -2.56 -5.67 4.28
CA VAL A 153 -2.85 -5.45 5.69
C VAL A 153 -1.60 -4.87 6.34
N VAL A 154 -1.77 -3.77 7.08
CA VAL A 154 -0.69 -3.04 7.73
C VAL A 154 -0.66 -3.40 9.21
N ALA A 155 0.31 -4.23 9.59
CA ALA A 155 0.66 -4.45 11.00
C ALA A 155 1.74 -3.44 11.41
N ALA A 156 1.41 -2.52 12.33
CA ALA A 156 2.31 -1.47 12.79
C ALA A 156 2.83 -1.78 14.19
N GLU A 157 4.15 -1.68 14.38
CA GLU A 157 4.77 -1.97 15.67
C GLU A 157 4.79 -0.74 16.59
N VAL A 158 4.40 -0.96 17.85
CA VAL A 158 4.73 -0.08 18.97
C VAL A 158 5.73 -0.79 19.86
N PHE A 159 6.91 -0.19 19.99
CA PHE A 159 7.96 -0.74 20.83
C PHE A 159 7.71 -0.41 22.31
N VAL A 160 7.47 -1.44 23.10
CA VAL A 160 7.15 -1.34 24.53
C VAL A 160 8.44 -1.21 25.33
N ARG A 161 8.60 -0.08 26.05
CA ARG A 161 9.79 0.26 26.85
C ARG A 161 9.41 0.54 28.30
N GLN A 162 10.19 0.02 29.24
CA GLN A 162 9.97 0.23 30.69
C GLN A 162 10.03 1.71 31.11
N ALA A 163 10.70 2.55 30.34
CA ALA A 163 10.83 3.99 30.61
C ALA A 163 9.63 4.83 30.13
N ILE A 164 8.66 4.21 29.46
CA ILE A 164 7.48 4.87 28.90
C ILE A 164 6.24 4.33 29.63
N SER A 165 5.30 5.19 29.99
CA SER A 165 4.07 4.77 30.67
C SER A 165 3.21 3.88 29.76
N ALA A 166 2.35 3.04 30.35
CA ALA A 166 1.45 2.20 29.56
C ALA A 166 0.45 3.06 28.76
N GLU A 167 0.06 4.21 29.32
CA GLU A 167 -0.82 5.20 28.72
C GLU A 167 -0.19 5.85 27.48
N ASP A 168 1.07 6.29 27.55
CA ASP A 168 1.78 6.87 26.40
C ASP A 168 2.00 5.84 25.28
N ILE A 169 2.23 4.57 25.63
CA ILE A 169 2.34 3.47 24.64
C ILE A 169 0.98 3.28 23.94
N ALA A 170 -0.12 3.35 24.69
CA ALA A 170 -1.45 3.23 24.12
C ALA A 170 -1.85 4.44 23.27
N ASP A 171 -1.48 5.67 23.66
CA ASP A 171 -1.66 6.86 22.81
C ASP A 171 -0.94 6.68 21.47
N ARG A 172 0.28 6.13 21.49
CA ARG A 172 1.03 5.85 20.27
C ARG A 172 0.37 4.78 19.42
N ALA A 173 -0.22 3.76 20.03
CA ALA A 173 -0.93 2.71 19.33
C ALA A 173 -2.21 3.24 18.64
N GLU A 174 -2.96 4.10 19.32
CA GLU A 174 -4.12 4.80 18.74
C GLU A 174 -3.72 5.68 17.55
N GLU A 175 -2.64 6.46 17.67
CA GLU A 175 -2.13 7.28 16.54
C GLU A 175 -1.82 6.42 15.31
N LEU A 176 -1.27 5.22 15.49
CA LEU A 176 -0.99 4.32 14.37
C LEU A 176 -2.27 3.79 13.71
N LEU A 177 -3.30 3.46 14.50
CA LEU A 177 -4.62 3.08 13.98
C LEU A 177 -5.25 4.24 13.19
N GLU A 178 -5.21 5.46 13.73
CA GLU A 178 -5.71 6.66 13.04
C GLU A 178 -4.98 6.93 11.71
N ARG A 179 -3.71 6.52 11.62
CA ARG A 179 -2.89 6.61 10.40
C ARG A 179 -3.11 5.46 9.42
N GLY A 180 -4.01 4.52 9.73
CA GLY A 180 -4.39 3.41 8.85
C GLY A 180 -3.68 2.10 9.11
N ALA A 181 -3.10 1.88 10.30
CA ALA A 181 -2.71 0.54 10.71
C ALA A 181 -3.95 -0.33 10.94
N ASP A 182 -3.91 -1.57 10.46
CA ASP A 182 -4.98 -2.55 10.68
C ASP A 182 -4.76 -3.37 11.96
N ILE A 183 -3.50 -3.65 12.28
CA ILE A 183 -3.10 -4.46 13.45
C ILE A 183 -1.99 -3.73 14.18
N ILE A 184 -2.08 -3.65 15.51
CA ILE A 184 -0.98 -3.17 16.35
C ILE A 184 -0.15 -4.37 16.83
N VAL A 185 1.16 -4.28 16.63
CA VAL A 185 2.14 -5.23 17.16
C VAL A 185 2.80 -4.61 18.38
N ALA A 186 2.59 -5.20 19.56
CA ALA A 186 3.31 -4.83 20.77
C ALA A 186 4.65 -5.57 20.80
N GLY A 187 5.73 -4.86 20.47
CA GLY A 187 7.09 -5.39 20.47
C GLY A 187 7.75 -5.20 21.83
N PHE A 188 8.11 -6.29 22.50
CA PHE A 188 8.78 -6.24 23.81
C PHE A 188 10.27 -6.51 23.70
N GLY A 189 11.06 -5.63 24.32
CA GLY A 189 12.48 -5.89 24.57
C GLY A 189 12.73 -7.08 25.50
N GLN A 190 14.00 -7.38 25.77
CA GLN A 190 14.36 -8.42 26.75
C GLN A 190 14.25 -7.91 28.20
N GLY A 191 14.08 -8.83 29.14
CA GLY A 191 14.19 -8.55 30.58
C GLY A 191 12.96 -7.90 31.23
N TRP A 192 11.78 -8.06 30.64
CA TRP A 192 10.53 -7.62 31.25
C TRP A 192 10.10 -8.54 32.39
N GLU A 193 9.64 -7.93 33.48
CA GLU A 193 8.87 -8.64 34.51
C GLU A 193 7.50 -8.99 33.92
N ARG A 194 7.03 -10.21 34.17
CA ARG A 194 5.85 -10.77 33.50
C ARG A 194 4.57 -10.07 33.90
N GLU A 195 4.40 -9.78 35.19
CA GLU A 195 3.19 -9.09 35.65
C GLU A 195 3.18 -7.64 35.16
N GLU A 196 4.33 -6.98 35.09
CA GLU A 196 4.45 -5.65 34.48
C GLU A 196 4.06 -5.65 33.01
N ALA A 197 4.58 -6.58 32.20
CA ALA A 197 4.22 -6.68 30.81
C ALA A 197 2.72 -6.98 30.61
N LEU A 198 2.14 -7.86 31.44
CA LEU A 198 0.69 -8.12 31.42
C LEU A 198 -0.12 -6.87 31.80
N ARG A 199 0.33 -6.06 32.75
CA ARG A 199 -0.32 -4.77 33.07
C ARG A 199 -0.31 -3.82 31.88
N VAL A 200 0.82 -3.68 31.18
CA VAL A 200 0.90 -2.83 29.97
C VAL A 200 -0.03 -3.37 28.88
N LEU A 201 -0.03 -4.68 28.64
CA LEU A 201 -0.94 -5.31 27.67
C LEU A 201 -2.41 -5.06 28.01
N ARG A 202 -2.81 -5.16 29.28
CA ARG A 202 -4.19 -4.86 29.70
C ARG A 202 -4.58 -3.42 29.37
N VAL A 203 -3.72 -2.44 29.64
CA VAL A 203 -3.96 -1.03 29.28
C VAL A 203 -4.12 -0.85 27.77
N LEU A 204 -3.27 -1.50 26.97
CA LEU A 204 -3.41 -1.47 25.51
C LEU A 204 -4.75 -2.07 25.06
N VAL A 205 -5.10 -3.25 25.58
CA VAL A 205 -6.31 -3.97 25.21
C VAL A 205 -7.58 -3.22 25.60
N ASP A 206 -7.59 -2.58 26.77
CA ASP A 206 -8.71 -1.77 27.23
C ASP A 206 -9.00 -0.57 26.30
N ARG A 207 -7.97 -0.07 25.60
CA ARG A 207 -8.08 1.09 24.70
C ARG A 207 -8.31 0.72 23.24
N ILE A 208 -7.57 -0.26 22.73
CA ILE A 208 -7.53 -0.58 21.29
C ILE A 208 -7.89 -2.04 20.96
N GLY A 209 -8.14 -2.87 21.98
CA GLY A 209 -8.39 -4.30 21.82
C GLY A 209 -7.12 -5.17 21.76
N PRO A 210 -7.28 -6.49 21.58
CA PRO A 210 -6.17 -7.45 21.53
C PRO A 210 -5.10 -7.08 20.51
N VAL A 211 -3.83 -7.19 20.91
CA VAL A 211 -2.69 -6.83 20.06
C VAL A 211 -1.96 -8.05 19.53
N ALA A 212 -1.30 -7.90 18.39
CA ALA A 212 -0.28 -8.85 17.98
C ALA A 212 0.92 -8.71 18.92
N LEU A 213 1.58 -9.82 19.24
CA LEU A 213 2.65 -9.85 20.24
C LEU A 213 3.95 -10.33 19.62
N ASP A 214 4.98 -9.49 19.65
CA ASP A 214 6.35 -9.86 19.32
C ASP A 214 7.20 -9.88 20.59
N MET A 215 7.57 -11.08 21.02
CA MET A 215 8.22 -11.28 22.30
C MET A 215 9.06 -12.57 22.35
N SER A 216 10.20 -12.47 23.04
CA SER A 216 11.09 -13.60 23.29
C SER A 216 10.64 -14.52 24.44
N ASP A 217 10.02 -13.99 25.51
CA ASP A 217 9.47 -14.79 26.61
C ASP A 217 8.18 -15.53 26.19
N LYS A 218 8.34 -16.83 25.89
CA LYS A 218 7.25 -17.72 25.46
C LYS A 218 6.21 -17.99 26.57
N VAL A 219 6.60 -17.94 27.84
CA VAL A 219 5.65 -18.10 28.96
C VAL A 219 4.69 -16.91 29.00
N LEU A 220 5.23 -15.70 28.83
CA LEU A 220 4.44 -14.49 28.80
C LEU A 220 3.55 -14.43 27.55
N ALA A 221 4.06 -14.79 26.38
CA ALA A 221 3.25 -14.87 25.15
C ALA A 221 2.06 -15.84 25.30
N ARG A 222 2.29 -17.03 25.87
CA ARG A 222 1.23 -17.98 26.18
C ARG A 222 0.20 -17.42 27.16
N ASN A 223 0.64 -16.78 28.24
CA ASN A 223 -0.25 -16.23 29.24
C ASN A 223 -1.13 -15.11 28.63
N ALA A 224 -0.53 -14.20 27.86
CA ALA A 224 -1.24 -13.15 27.13
C ALA A 224 -2.30 -13.73 26.17
N ALA A 225 -1.96 -14.77 25.41
CA ALA A 225 -2.91 -15.44 24.51
C ALA A 225 -4.07 -16.11 25.28
N ARG A 226 -3.81 -16.73 26.43
CA ARG A 226 -4.85 -17.37 27.26
C ARG A 226 -5.78 -16.38 27.94
N GLU A 227 -5.26 -15.21 28.31
CA GLU A 227 -6.03 -14.11 28.89
C GLU A 227 -6.79 -13.29 27.83
N GLY A 228 -6.62 -13.61 26.53
CA GLY A 228 -7.26 -12.87 25.44
C GLY A 228 -6.63 -11.50 25.17
N LEU A 229 -5.44 -11.24 25.71
CA LEU A 229 -4.71 -9.98 25.51
C LEU A 229 -3.96 -9.93 24.18
N SER A 230 -3.64 -11.10 23.62
CA SER A 230 -2.98 -11.23 22.33
C SER A 230 -3.90 -11.91 21.31
N CYS A 231 -4.02 -11.30 20.12
CA CYS A 231 -4.75 -11.89 19.00
C CYS A 231 -3.85 -12.68 18.03
N LEU A 232 -2.58 -12.32 17.93
CA LEU A 232 -1.60 -12.96 17.04
C LEU A 232 -0.26 -13.07 17.78
N THR A 233 0.33 -14.25 17.84
CA THR A 233 1.68 -14.44 18.40
C THR A 233 2.71 -14.56 17.29
N LEU A 234 3.71 -13.67 17.29
CA LEU A 234 4.73 -13.64 16.24
C LEU A 234 5.86 -14.65 16.51
N SER A 235 6.54 -15.05 15.44
CA SER A 235 7.85 -15.68 15.45
C SER A 235 7.93 -17.03 16.19
N LEU A 236 7.11 -18.00 15.77
CA LEU A 236 7.27 -19.40 16.15
C LEU A 236 8.29 -20.09 15.23
N SER A 237 9.34 -20.64 15.83
CA SER A 237 10.43 -21.36 15.16
C SER A 237 10.39 -22.86 15.49
N GLU A 238 11.30 -23.66 14.92
CA GLU A 238 11.25 -25.12 14.95
C GLU A 238 11.06 -25.76 16.35
N ASP A 239 11.75 -25.24 17.36
CA ASP A 239 11.71 -25.80 18.72
C ASP A 239 10.82 -25.00 19.68
N ASP A 240 9.95 -24.14 19.15
CA ASP A 240 9.10 -23.30 19.98
C ASP A 240 8.07 -24.14 20.76
N PRO A 241 8.06 -24.09 22.11
CA PRO A 241 7.10 -24.83 22.92
C PRO A 241 5.64 -24.36 22.67
N LEU A 242 5.44 -23.14 22.18
CA LEU A 242 4.11 -22.55 21.93
C LEU A 242 3.24 -23.37 20.98
N PHE A 243 3.84 -24.18 20.10
CA PHE A 243 3.08 -25.12 19.26
C PHE A 243 2.15 -26.05 20.06
N ASN A 244 2.50 -26.38 21.31
CA ASN A 244 1.71 -27.26 22.16
C ASN A 244 0.99 -26.53 23.30
N GLU A 245 1.39 -25.29 23.59
CA GLU A 245 0.94 -24.57 24.77
C GLU A 245 -0.13 -23.53 24.49
N LEU A 246 -0.21 -23.04 23.24
CA LEU A 246 -1.22 -22.09 22.82
C LEU A 246 -2.60 -22.74 22.70
N PRO A 247 -3.68 -22.00 23.01
CA PRO A 247 -5.05 -22.45 22.76
C PRO A 247 -5.28 -22.86 21.30
N ARG A 248 -6.19 -23.81 21.07
CA ARG A 248 -6.68 -24.10 19.71
C ARG A 248 -7.36 -22.87 19.13
N GLY A 249 -7.13 -22.61 17.84
CA GLY A 249 -7.61 -21.43 17.14
C GLY A 249 -6.71 -20.20 17.28
N SER A 250 -5.67 -20.23 18.13
CA SER A 250 -4.70 -19.14 18.21
C SER A 250 -4.01 -18.92 16.86
N GLN A 251 -3.93 -17.66 16.46
CA GLN A 251 -3.24 -17.24 15.25
C GLN A 251 -1.75 -17.04 15.56
N VAL A 252 -0.89 -17.52 14.67
CA VAL A 252 0.56 -17.49 14.88
C VAL A 252 1.30 -17.13 13.61
N VAL A 253 2.42 -16.42 13.72
CA VAL A 253 3.39 -16.29 12.62
C VAL A 253 4.48 -17.33 12.80
N VAL A 254 4.70 -18.17 11.79
CA VAL A 254 5.81 -19.12 11.76
C VAL A 254 6.95 -18.57 10.91
N ILE A 255 8.18 -18.75 11.38
CA ILE A 255 9.39 -18.27 10.71
C ILE A 255 10.38 -19.43 10.46
N PRO A 256 11.16 -19.42 9.37
CA PRO A 256 12.07 -20.50 9.01
C PRO A 256 13.39 -20.41 9.79
N LEU A 257 13.30 -20.42 11.11
CA LEU A 257 14.43 -20.45 12.03
C LEU A 257 14.58 -21.87 12.59
N ASP A 258 15.73 -22.49 12.33
CA ASP A 258 16.02 -23.85 12.78
C ASP A 258 16.42 -23.91 14.26
N SER A 259 16.59 -25.13 14.78
CA SER A 259 17.05 -25.41 16.15
C SER A 259 18.38 -24.77 16.53
N SER A 260 19.20 -24.40 15.54
CA SER A 260 20.49 -23.73 15.73
C SER A 260 20.39 -22.22 15.61
N PHE A 261 19.17 -21.66 15.63
CA PHE A 261 18.88 -20.25 15.44
C PHE A 261 19.41 -19.70 14.09
N ASN A 262 19.43 -20.53 13.06
CA ASN A 262 19.83 -20.13 11.71
C ASN A 262 18.63 -20.12 10.76
N VAL A 263 18.63 -19.13 9.87
CA VAL A 263 17.71 -19.11 8.72
C VAL A 263 18.39 -19.79 7.54
N PRO A 264 17.80 -20.83 6.92
CA PRO A 264 18.39 -21.46 5.75
C PRO A 264 18.67 -20.44 4.63
N ARG A 265 19.89 -20.47 4.09
CA ARG A 265 20.32 -19.54 3.04
C ARG A 265 19.77 -19.87 1.66
N SER A 266 19.49 -21.15 1.39
CA SER A 266 18.87 -21.54 0.13
C SER A 266 17.37 -21.30 0.19
N VAL A 267 16.81 -20.80 -0.91
CA VAL A 267 15.39 -20.48 -1.03
C VAL A 267 14.54 -21.73 -0.77
N GLY A 268 14.81 -22.82 -1.48
CA GLY A 268 14.06 -24.08 -1.31
C GLY A 268 14.10 -24.65 0.12
N LYS A 269 15.27 -24.70 0.78
CA LYS A 269 15.35 -25.21 2.17
C LYS A 269 14.61 -24.31 3.16
N ARG A 270 14.63 -22.99 2.92
CA ARG A 270 13.91 -22.01 3.74
C ARG A 270 12.40 -22.23 3.63
N VAL A 271 11.89 -22.39 2.42
CA VAL A 271 10.46 -22.64 2.17
C VAL A 271 10.03 -24.03 2.66
N GLU A 272 10.85 -25.07 2.49
CA GLU A 272 10.58 -26.42 3.02
C GLU A 272 10.47 -26.45 4.54
N LEU A 273 11.35 -25.72 5.25
CA LEU A 273 11.24 -25.55 6.70
C LEU A 273 9.95 -24.81 7.05
N LEU A 274 9.66 -23.70 6.38
CA LEU A 274 8.46 -22.91 6.62
C LEU A 274 7.17 -23.73 6.43
N GLU A 275 7.10 -24.54 5.37
CA GLU A 275 5.99 -25.44 5.09
C GLU A 275 5.82 -26.50 6.19
N ARG A 276 6.93 -27.09 6.65
CA ARG A 276 6.89 -28.04 7.78
C ARG A 276 6.33 -27.39 9.04
N LEU A 277 6.74 -26.16 9.35
CA LEU A 277 6.27 -25.42 10.53
C LEU A 277 4.80 -25.02 10.41
N ALA A 278 4.36 -24.55 9.25
CA ALA A 278 2.96 -24.24 8.99
C ALA A 278 2.07 -25.49 9.14
N LYS A 279 2.46 -26.63 8.57
CA LYS A 279 1.74 -27.90 8.73
C LYS A 279 1.71 -28.35 10.19
N ARG A 280 2.81 -28.21 10.92
CA ARG A 280 2.86 -28.51 12.37
C ARG A 280 1.88 -27.63 13.15
N ALA A 281 1.84 -26.32 12.86
CA ALA A 281 0.88 -25.41 13.49
C ALA A 281 -0.58 -25.87 13.27
N GLN A 282 -0.93 -26.17 12.02
CA GLN A 282 -2.26 -26.66 11.64
C GLN A 282 -2.61 -27.97 12.34
N GLN A 283 -1.69 -28.94 12.41
CA GLN A 283 -1.89 -30.21 13.12
C GLN A 283 -2.14 -30.02 14.62
N LYS A 284 -1.59 -28.96 15.21
CA LYS A 284 -1.81 -28.58 16.60
C LYS A 284 -3.10 -27.78 16.81
N GLY A 285 -3.80 -27.44 15.73
CA GLY A 285 -5.04 -26.66 15.75
C GLY A 285 -4.79 -25.16 15.85
N LEU A 286 -3.63 -24.68 15.43
CA LEU A 286 -3.30 -23.26 15.31
C LEU A 286 -3.55 -22.77 13.88
N VAL A 287 -3.68 -21.45 13.71
CA VAL A 287 -3.87 -20.81 12.40
C VAL A 287 -2.55 -20.10 12.01
N PRO A 288 -1.69 -20.70 11.18
CA PRO A 288 -0.40 -20.11 10.85
C PRO A 288 -0.48 -19.06 9.73
N ILE A 289 0.34 -18.04 9.86
CA ILE A 289 0.80 -17.15 8.80
C ILE A 289 2.27 -17.47 8.59
N ALA A 290 2.66 -17.75 7.35
CA ALA A 290 4.03 -18.12 7.02
C ALA A 290 4.84 -16.87 6.65
N ASP A 291 5.88 -16.55 7.42
CA ASP A 291 6.82 -15.48 7.09
C ASP A 291 8.19 -16.06 6.66
N PRO A 292 8.52 -16.02 5.36
CA PRO A 292 9.84 -16.39 4.84
C PRO A 292 11.02 -15.56 5.36
N MET A 293 10.79 -14.49 6.11
CA MET A 293 11.77 -13.52 6.60
C MET A 293 12.51 -12.75 5.50
N VAL A 294 12.63 -11.45 5.74
CA VAL A 294 13.38 -10.53 4.88
C VAL A 294 14.82 -10.36 5.39
N ASP A 295 15.78 -10.65 4.52
CA ASP A 295 17.19 -10.33 4.73
C ASP A 295 17.45 -8.85 4.36
N PRO A 296 18.33 -8.13 5.08
CA PRO A 296 18.66 -6.75 4.74
C PRO A 296 19.18 -6.55 3.32
N PRO A 297 19.02 -5.34 2.73
CA PRO A 297 19.64 -4.97 1.47
C PRO A 297 21.15 -5.24 1.48
N GLY A 298 21.67 -5.88 0.42
CA GLY A 298 23.09 -6.24 0.30
C GLY A 298 23.50 -7.56 0.97
N TRP A 299 22.65 -8.17 1.81
CA TRP A 299 22.97 -9.40 2.55
C TRP A 299 22.18 -10.61 2.05
N GLY A 300 20.95 -10.38 1.59
CA GLY A 300 20.10 -11.46 1.09
C GLY A 300 18.77 -11.05 0.49
N LEU A 301 18.43 -9.75 0.41
CA LEU A 301 17.11 -9.29 -0.03
C LEU A 301 16.56 -9.98 -1.30
N ALA A 302 17.38 -10.12 -2.35
CA ALA A 302 16.95 -10.80 -3.58
C ALA A 302 16.56 -12.27 -3.36
N ARG A 303 17.24 -12.97 -2.44
CA ARG A 303 16.89 -14.34 -2.03
C ARG A 303 15.63 -14.36 -1.18
N SER A 304 15.41 -13.38 -0.31
CA SER A 304 14.15 -13.25 0.43
C SER A 304 12.96 -13.03 -0.50
N VAL A 305 13.08 -12.15 -1.50
CA VAL A 305 12.02 -11.95 -2.51
C VAL A 305 11.73 -13.25 -3.25
N ALA A 306 12.77 -14.00 -3.66
CA ALA A 306 12.59 -15.32 -4.26
C ALA A 306 11.89 -16.32 -3.30
N ALA A 307 12.18 -16.25 -2.00
CA ALA A 307 11.53 -17.08 -0.98
C ALA A 307 10.06 -16.71 -0.77
N TYR A 308 9.69 -15.42 -0.83
CA TYR A 308 8.28 -15.01 -0.83
C TYR A 308 7.54 -15.54 -2.05
N LEU A 309 8.15 -15.47 -3.25
CA LEU A 309 7.55 -16.02 -4.47
C LEU A 309 7.33 -17.53 -4.36
N GLU A 310 8.38 -18.28 -4.02
CA GLU A 310 8.31 -19.74 -3.90
C GLU A 310 7.37 -20.20 -2.77
N ALA A 311 7.35 -19.49 -1.63
CA ALA A 311 6.40 -19.76 -0.55
C ALA A 311 4.95 -19.53 -1.00
N SER A 312 4.67 -18.46 -1.76
CA SER A 312 3.32 -18.16 -2.27
C SER A 312 2.79 -19.15 -3.30
N GLU A 313 3.67 -19.96 -3.90
CA GLU A 313 3.30 -21.03 -4.83
C GLU A 313 3.05 -22.36 -4.10
N ARG A 314 3.75 -22.61 -2.99
CA ARG A 314 3.69 -23.87 -2.24
C ARG A 314 2.71 -23.85 -1.07
N LEU A 315 2.49 -22.68 -0.48
CA LEU A 315 1.61 -22.48 0.65
C LEU A 315 0.33 -21.78 0.17
N PRO A 316 -0.85 -22.30 0.58
CA PRO A 316 -2.14 -21.73 0.22
C PRO A 316 -2.40 -20.38 0.90
#